data_AF-A0A971QHX7-F1
#
_entry.id   AF-A0A971QHX7-F1
#
_cell.length_a   1.000
_cell.length_b   1.000
_cell.length_c   1.000
_cell.angle_alpha   90.00
_cell.angle_beta   90.00
_cell.angle_gamma   90.00
#
_symmetry.space_group_name_H-M   'P 1'
#
loop_
_entity.id
_entity.type
_entity.pdbx_description
1 polymer ?
#
loop_
_entity_poly.entity_id
_entity_poly.type
_entity_poly.pdbx_seq_one_letter_code
_entity_poly.pdbx_strand_id
1 'polypeptide(L)'
;MKIAETTQLLATLAEETERFHKEREELLTNEQGKAFAADAISFFAFLQLHENPVVTPAEVKQKQAAAQSLLQSIADERKESNVGYLPSPEVFDELTTIQAWVKDRLPRLEVQRATLKTRIQETPKLQNAETAKTLQKAIEEYRSSLPKLLAEARILGEQLAQAESREVLIEAARLAKLESVAAERDRMLEQARLEIAQLRLEHETQTLRVKAQNERQRVEAEKRYQDTLAELERYRKDADAERRVQDTQSDIARQQKLDQAKREEQLAMLKSPEVQDLLSVVFAKGYWQPGKKTTQPGPLSYSQLRAAGALKEDVAGLNKFVGILNAFENDRPRWGRRGQRFAALSSDEKERLVKAQQMLIEHGPLMVEAGMLAE
;
A
#
# COMPACT_ATOMS: atom_id res chain seq x y z
N MET A 1 -39.78 30.02 -77.97
CA MET A 1 -38.56 29.70 -78.74
C MET A 1 -38.84 29.93 -80.22
N LYS A 2 -38.02 30.71 -80.92
CA LYS A 2 -38.21 30.95 -82.36
C LYS A 2 -37.35 29.96 -83.14
N ILE A 3 -37.94 28.89 -83.67
CA ILE A 3 -37.28 27.90 -84.53
C ILE A 3 -36.40 28.56 -85.63
N ALA A 4 -36.88 29.67 -86.19
CA ALA A 4 -36.17 30.47 -87.18
C ALA A 4 -34.86 31.09 -86.66
N GLU A 5 -34.75 31.37 -85.36
CA GLU A 5 -33.53 31.88 -84.72
C GLU A 5 -32.46 30.78 -84.66
N THR A 6 -32.84 29.54 -84.30
CA THR A 6 -31.91 28.41 -84.23
C THR A 6 -31.32 28.06 -85.59
N THR A 7 -32.14 28.05 -86.65
CA THR A 7 -31.66 27.78 -88.01
C THR A 7 -30.76 28.90 -88.54
N GLN A 8 -31.08 30.15 -88.25
CA GLN A 8 -30.24 31.30 -88.62
C GLN A 8 -28.88 31.23 -87.90
N LEU A 9 -28.88 30.98 -86.60
CA LEU A 9 -27.65 30.86 -85.81
C LEU A 9 -26.76 29.69 -86.30
N LEU A 10 -27.36 28.54 -86.63
CA LEU A 10 -26.64 27.42 -87.23
C LEU A 10 -26.05 27.73 -88.60
N ALA A 11 -26.75 28.50 -89.42
CA ALA A 11 -26.25 28.93 -90.73
C ALA A 11 -25.06 29.88 -90.56
N THR A 12 -25.14 30.84 -89.65
CA THR A 12 -24.03 31.74 -89.31
C THR A 12 -22.83 30.96 -88.79
N LEU A 13 -23.01 30.04 -87.82
CA LEU A 13 -21.92 29.23 -87.30
C LEU A 13 -21.25 28.40 -88.40
N ALA A 14 -22.03 27.83 -89.33
CA ALA A 14 -21.48 27.04 -90.44
C ALA A 14 -20.62 27.89 -91.38
N GLU A 15 -21.11 29.06 -91.78
CA GLU A 15 -20.37 29.98 -92.63
C GLU A 15 -19.07 30.43 -91.97
N GLU A 16 -19.13 30.84 -90.70
CA GLU A 16 -17.95 31.29 -89.97
C GLU A 16 -16.94 30.17 -89.71
N THR A 17 -17.42 28.95 -89.42
CA THR A 17 -16.55 27.78 -89.20
C THR A 17 -15.85 27.37 -90.49
N GLU A 18 -16.56 27.32 -91.62
CA GLU A 18 -15.97 27.01 -92.93
C GLU A 18 -14.95 28.08 -93.35
N ARG A 19 -15.26 29.37 -93.11
CA ARG A 19 -14.32 30.46 -93.36
C ARG A 19 -13.07 30.34 -92.50
N PHE A 20 -13.23 30.18 -91.19
CA PHE A 20 -12.10 30.06 -90.27
C PHE A 20 -11.25 28.82 -90.55
N HIS A 21 -11.88 27.70 -90.90
CA HIS A 21 -11.20 26.48 -91.33
C HIS A 21 -10.33 26.74 -92.57
N LYS A 22 -10.88 27.37 -93.60
CA LYS A 22 -10.11 27.74 -94.81
C LYS A 22 -8.94 28.66 -94.49
N GLU A 23 -9.17 29.73 -93.72
CA GLU A 23 -8.11 30.67 -93.30
C GLU A 23 -6.96 29.94 -92.58
N ARG A 24 -7.28 28.94 -91.75
CA ARG A 24 -6.27 28.11 -91.07
C ARG A 24 -5.53 27.16 -92.01
N GLU A 25 -6.24 26.50 -92.92
CA GLU A 25 -5.63 25.56 -93.86
C GLU A 25 -4.70 26.28 -94.86
N GLU A 26 -5.06 27.50 -95.28
CA GLU A 26 -4.20 28.32 -96.13
C GLU A 26 -2.88 28.67 -95.43
N LEU A 27 -2.91 28.96 -94.13
CA LEU A 27 -1.71 29.19 -93.32
C LEU A 27 -0.78 27.98 -93.21
N LEU A 28 -1.22 26.77 -93.54
CA LEU A 28 -0.32 25.62 -93.50
C LEU A 28 0.77 25.69 -94.58
N THR A 29 0.49 26.38 -95.68
CA THR A 29 1.31 26.34 -96.91
C THR A 29 1.75 27.72 -97.42
N ASN A 30 1.02 28.79 -97.09
CA ASN A 30 1.33 30.14 -97.57
C ASN A 30 2.55 30.78 -96.87
N GLU A 31 3.01 31.93 -97.38
CA GLU A 31 4.18 32.65 -96.83
C GLU A 31 3.99 33.11 -95.39
N GLN A 32 2.77 33.53 -95.03
CA GLN A 32 2.45 33.92 -93.66
C GLN A 32 2.61 32.73 -92.69
N GLY A 33 2.22 31.54 -93.15
CA GLY A 33 2.44 30.27 -92.47
C GLY A 33 3.91 29.96 -92.21
N LYS A 34 4.77 30.22 -93.20
CA LYS A 34 6.22 30.08 -93.01
C LYS A 34 6.72 31.00 -91.90
N ALA A 35 6.18 32.22 -91.78
CA ALA A 35 6.56 33.14 -90.71
C ALA A 35 6.13 32.63 -89.33
N PHE A 36 4.94 32.03 -89.24
CA PHE A 36 4.49 31.32 -88.04
C PHE A 36 5.40 30.15 -87.68
N ALA A 37 5.90 29.41 -88.67
CA ALA A 37 6.81 28.29 -88.44
C ALA A 37 8.17 28.73 -87.86
N ALA A 38 8.60 29.96 -88.16
CA ALA A 38 9.88 30.51 -87.70
C ALA A 38 9.80 31.18 -86.32
N ASP A 39 8.61 31.59 -85.88
CA ASP A 39 8.39 32.20 -84.57
C ASP A 39 7.73 31.21 -83.59
N ALA A 40 8.44 30.85 -82.51
CA ALA A 40 7.98 29.84 -81.57
C ALA A 40 6.62 30.17 -80.93
N ILE A 41 6.37 31.45 -80.62
CA ILE A 41 5.12 31.88 -79.98
C ILE A 41 3.95 31.72 -80.96
N SER A 42 4.11 32.22 -82.19
CA SER A 42 3.11 32.10 -83.25
C SER A 42 2.87 30.65 -83.65
N PHE A 43 3.94 29.85 -83.72
CA PHE A 43 3.87 28.41 -83.99
C PHE A 43 2.98 27.69 -82.96
N PHE A 44 3.26 27.84 -81.66
CA PHE A 44 2.48 27.16 -80.62
C PHE A 44 1.05 27.69 -80.51
N ALA A 45 0.83 28.99 -80.71
CA ALA A 45 -0.50 29.57 -80.75
C ALA A 45 -1.33 28.99 -81.90
N PHE A 46 -0.75 28.87 -83.09
CA PHE A 46 -1.42 28.22 -84.22
C PHE A 46 -1.62 26.73 -83.98
N LEU A 47 -0.62 26.00 -83.48
CA LEU A 47 -0.72 24.57 -83.20
C LEU A 47 -1.88 24.27 -82.24
N GLN A 48 -2.00 25.05 -81.16
CA GLN A 48 -3.09 24.91 -80.20
C GLN A 48 -4.46 25.13 -80.86
N LEU A 49 -4.60 26.19 -81.67
CA LEU A 49 -5.82 26.45 -82.42
C LEU A 49 -6.10 25.32 -83.43
N HIS A 50 -5.06 24.83 -84.09
CA HIS A 50 -5.15 23.84 -85.14
C HIS A 50 -5.63 22.48 -84.60
N GLU A 51 -5.02 22.01 -83.51
CA GLU A 51 -5.32 20.72 -82.89
C GLU A 51 -6.59 20.76 -82.03
N ASN A 52 -6.95 21.91 -81.45
CA ASN A 52 -8.12 22.06 -80.60
C ASN A 52 -9.08 23.15 -81.14
N PRO A 53 -9.72 22.94 -82.29
CA PRO A 53 -10.76 23.84 -82.78
C PRO A 53 -11.96 23.84 -81.82
N VAL A 54 -12.55 25.02 -81.61
CA VAL A 54 -13.80 25.16 -80.83
C VAL A 54 -14.96 24.36 -81.44
N VAL A 55 -14.96 24.27 -82.77
CA VAL A 55 -15.95 23.55 -83.57
C VAL A 55 -15.35 23.18 -84.93
N THR A 56 -15.73 22.02 -85.48
CA THR A 56 -15.30 21.58 -86.82
C THR A 56 -16.44 21.71 -87.84
N PRO A 57 -16.13 21.88 -89.15
CA PRO A 57 -17.17 21.90 -90.18
C PRO A 57 -18.05 20.63 -90.19
N ALA A 58 -17.47 19.48 -89.85
CA ALA A 58 -18.19 18.22 -89.73
C ALA A 58 -19.22 18.23 -88.59
N GLU A 59 -18.83 18.73 -87.41
CA GLU A 59 -19.75 18.89 -86.27
C GLU A 59 -20.89 19.84 -86.59
N VAL A 60 -20.62 20.97 -87.25
CA VAL A 60 -21.69 21.91 -87.63
C VAL A 60 -22.64 21.26 -88.63
N LYS A 61 -22.14 20.54 -89.65
CA LYS A 61 -22.97 19.79 -90.61
C LYS A 61 -23.85 18.76 -89.92
N GLN A 62 -23.31 18.04 -88.93
CA GLN A 62 -24.08 17.08 -88.14
C GLN A 62 -25.21 17.78 -87.37
N LYS A 63 -24.94 18.93 -86.73
CA LYS A 63 -25.96 19.71 -86.00
C LYS A 63 -26.99 20.34 -86.92
N GLN A 64 -26.61 20.77 -88.12
CA GLN A 64 -27.53 21.23 -89.15
C GLN A 64 -28.45 20.12 -89.64
N ALA A 65 -27.91 18.93 -89.92
CA ALA A 65 -28.71 17.77 -90.32
C ALA A 65 -29.70 17.35 -89.21
N ALA A 66 -29.26 17.32 -87.95
CA ALA A 66 -30.12 17.04 -86.81
C ALA A 66 -31.25 18.07 -86.69
N ALA A 67 -30.93 19.37 -86.76
CA ALA A 67 -31.94 20.42 -86.74
C ALA A 67 -32.92 20.32 -87.91
N GLN A 68 -32.44 20.05 -89.13
CA GLN A 68 -33.30 19.87 -90.31
C GLN A 68 -34.25 18.67 -90.16
N SER A 69 -33.76 17.54 -89.64
CA SER A 69 -34.57 16.35 -89.37
C SER A 69 -35.69 16.64 -88.36
N LEU A 70 -35.38 17.35 -87.26
CA LEU A 70 -36.37 17.75 -86.25
C LEU A 70 -37.43 18.69 -86.85
N LEU A 71 -37.01 19.63 -87.69
CA LEU A 71 -37.93 20.56 -88.36
C LEU A 71 -38.81 19.86 -89.39
N GLN A 72 -38.30 18.84 -90.06
CA GLN A 72 -39.07 18.05 -91.01
C GLN A 72 -40.12 17.21 -90.29
N SER A 73 -39.78 16.55 -89.17
CA SER A 73 -40.76 15.84 -88.31
C SER A 73 -41.86 16.78 -87.82
N ILE A 74 -41.51 17.96 -87.29
CA ILE A 74 -42.50 18.98 -86.90
C ILE A 74 -43.40 19.38 -88.07
N ALA A 75 -42.83 19.56 -89.27
CA ALA A 75 -43.58 19.99 -90.44
C ALA A 75 -44.53 18.91 -90.96
N ASP A 76 -44.12 17.64 -90.93
CA ASP A 76 -44.92 16.52 -91.40
C ASP A 76 -46.04 16.19 -90.41
N GLU A 77 -45.76 16.15 -89.10
CA GLU A 77 -46.79 15.95 -88.07
C GLU A 77 -47.81 17.11 -88.03
N ARG A 78 -47.37 18.34 -88.33
CA ARG A 78 -48.28 19.49 -88.45
C ARG A 78 -49.21 19.39 -89.66
N LYS A 79 -48.78 18.78 -90.77
CA LYS A 79 -49.64 18.56 -91.96
C LYS A 79 -50.69 17.47 -91.69
N GLU A 80 -50.35 16.47 -90.90
CA GLU A 80 -51.26 15.38 -90.53
C GLU A 80 -52.28 15.78 -89.45
N SER A 81 -51.98 16.82 -88.66
CA SER A 81 -52.85 17.29 -87.57
C SER A 81 -53.83 18.38 -88.02
N ASN A 82 -55.14 18.07 -88.02
CA ASN A 82 -56.18 19.01 -88.45
C ASN A 82 -56.50 20.15 -87.46
N VAL A 83 -56.08 20.09 -86.19
CA VAL A 83 -56.16 21.22 -85.23
C VAL A 83 -55.11 21.09 -84.12
N GLY A 84 -54.29 22.14 -83.88
CA GLY A 84 -53.60 22.35 -82.61
C GLY A 84 -52.36 21.50 -82.31
N TYR A 85 -51.54 21.16 -83.31
CA TYR A 85 -50.29 20.42 -83.10
C TYR A 85 -49.31 21.15 -82.16
N LEU A 86 -48.86 20.44 -81.13
CA LEU A 86 -47.79 20.85 -80.22
C LEU A 86 -46.67 19.79 -80.34
N PRO A 87 -45.42 20.17 -80.68
CA PRO A 87 -44.30 19.23 -80.71
C PRO A 87 -44.09 18.52 -79.37
N SER A 88 -43.55 17.31 -79.40
CA SER A 88 -43.20 16.61 -78.17
C SER A 88 -42.15 17.40 -77.36
N PRO A 89 -42.14 17.29 -76.02
CA PRO A 89 -41.11 17.92 -75.19
C PRO A 89 -39.68 17.54 -75.61
N GLU A 90 -39.48 16.30 -76.05
CA GLU A 90 -38.18 15.78 -76.50
C GLU A 90 -37.65 16.56 -77.72
N VAL A 91 -38.48 16.78 -78.73
CA VAL A 91 -38.11 17.56 -79.92
C VAL A 91 -37.77 19.02 -79.55
N PHE A 92 -38.49 19.58 -78.60
CA PHE A 92 -38.23 20.94 -78.11
C PHE A 92 -36.92 21.03 -77.33
N ASP A 93 -36.64 20.07 -76.46
CA ASP A 93 -35.43 19.99 -75.67
C ASP A 93 -34.19 19.78 -76.54
N GLU A 94 -34.29 18.97 -77.59
CA GLU A 94 -33.21 18.78 -78.55
C GLU A 94 -32.91 20.05 -79.35
N LEU A 95 -33.95 20.75 -79.85
CA LEU A 95 -33.76 22.03 -80.54
C LEU A 95 -33.17 23.10 -79.61
N THR A 96 -33.59 23.12 -78.33
CA THR A 96 -33.04 24.02 -77.31
C THR A 96 -31.57 23.70 -77.03
N THR A 97 -31.22 22.42 -76.98
CA THR A 97 -29.84 21.95 -76.80
C THR A 97 -28.96 22.37 -77.98
N ILE A 98 -29.45 22.22 -79.21
CA ILE A 98 -28.75 22.69 -80.41
C ILE A 98 -28.58 24.21 -80.38
N GLN A 99 -29.62 24.95 -80.00
CA GLN A 99 -29.55 26.40 -79.88
C GLN A 99 -28.52 26.85 -78.82
N ALA A 100 -28.51 26.21 -77.66
CA ALA A 100 -27.54 26.49 -76.59
C ALA A 100 -26.11 26.17 -77.05
N TRP A 101 -25.92 25.05 -77.75
CA TRP A 101 -24.62 24.67 -78.32
C TRP A 101 -24.10 25.74 -79.29
N VAL A 102 -24.95 26.24 -80.21
CA VAL A 102 -24.52 27.32 -81.13
C VAL A 102 -24.19 28.61 -80.39
N LYS A 103 -25.04 29.01 -79.43
CA LYS A 103 -24.84 30.24 -78.64
C LYS A 103 -23.55 30.21 -77.81
N ASP A 104 -23.08 29.04 -77.40
CA ASP A 104 -21.78 28.88 -76.75
C ASP A 104 -20.60 28.86 -77.74
N ARG A 105 -20.75 28.20 -78.89
CA ARG A 105 -19.65 28.01 -79.85
C ARG A 105 -19.35 29.25 -80.70
N LEU A 106 -20.36 30.04 -81.06
CA LEU A 106 -20.18 31.20 -81.92
C LEU A 106 -19.23 32.25 -81.31
N PRO A 107 -19.41 32.72 -80.05
CA PRO A 107 -18.48 33.69 -79.46
C PRO A 107 -17.06 33.13 -79.26
N ARG A 108 -16.95 31.83 -78.95
CA ARG A 108 -15.64 31.17 -78.80
C ARG A 108 -14.89 31.08 -80.13
N LEU A 109 -15.61 30.83 -81.23
CA LEU A 109 -15.05 30.86 -82.58
C LEU A 109 -14.57 32.27 -82.94
N GLU A 110 -15.35 33.30 -82.63
CA GLU A 110 -14.94 34.71 -82.82
C GLU A 110 -13.64 35.02 -82.07
N VAL A 111 -13.50 34.55 -80.83
CA VAL A 111 -12.27 34.72 -80.04
C VAL A 111 -11.08 33.99 -80.68
N GLN A 112 -11.25 32.75 -81.15
CA GLN A 112 -10.18 32.04 -81.87
C GLN A 112 -9.79 32.76 -83.16
N ARG A 113 -10.75 33.29 -83.92
CA ARG A 113 -10.49 34.06 -85.14
C ARG A 113 -9.78 35.37 -84.85
N ALA A 114 -10.22 36.10 -83.82
CA ALA A 114 -9.56 37.33 -83.37
C ALA A 114 -8.12 37.06 -82.94
N THR A 115 -7.90 35.98 -82.17
CA THR A 115 -6.56 35.55 -81.73
C THR A 115 -5.66 35.26 -82.93
N LEU A 116 -6.14 34.47 -83.91
CA LEU A 116 -5.38 34.17 -85.11
C LEU A 116 -5.03 35.45 -85.89
N LYS A 117 -6.00 36.35 -86.05
CA LYS A 117 -5.80 37.64 -86.74
C LYS A 117 -4.75 38.52 -86.04
N THR A 118 -4.83 38.64 -84.71
CA THR A 118 -3.84 39.37 -83.92
C THR A 118 -2.45 38.76 -84.09
N ARG A 119 -2.33 37.43 -84.01
CA ARG A 119 -1.04 36.76 -84.25
C ARG A 119 -0.51 37.01 -85.66
N ILE A 120 -1.35 36.95 -86.70
CA ILE A 120 -0.95 37.30 -88.07
C ILE A 120 -0.34 38.70 -88.16
N GLN A 121 -0.85 39.67 -87.38
CA GLN A 121 -0.32 41.04 -87.36
C GLN A 121 0.98 41.16 -86.57
N GLU A 122 1.13 40.39 -85.49
CA GLU A 122 2.28 40.43 -84.60
C GLU A 122 3.47 39.60 -85.12
N THR A 123 3.22 38.56 -85.90
CA THR A 123 4.27 37.69 -86.43
C THR A 123 5.19 38.49 -87.38
N PRO A 124 6.50 38.56 -87.10
CA PRO A 124 7.44 39.26 -87.95
C PRO A 124 7.45 38.68 -89.37
N LYS A 125 7.51 39.55 -90.39
CA LYS A 125 7.66 39.10 -91.77
C LYS A 125 9.01 38.41 -91.96
N LEU A 126 9.00 37.26 -92.61
CA LEU A 126 10.23 36.57 -93.01
C LEU A 126 10.97 37.35 -94.09
N GLN A 127 12.28 37.51 -93.92
CA GLN A 127 13.15 38.10 -94.94
C GLN A 127 13.43 37.13 -96.10
N ASN A 128 13.47 35.82 -95.83
CA ASN A 128 13.74 34.76 -96.82
C ASN A 128 12.64 33.70 -96.81
N ALA A 129 11.49 34.00 -97.44
CA ALA A 129 10.34 33.09 -97.46
C ALA A 129 10.53 31.87 -98.38
N GLU A 130 11.40 31.94 -99.40
CA GLU A 130 11.58 30.86 -100.38
C GLU A 130 12.16 29.58 -99.78
N THR A 131 13.12 29.71 -98.86
CA THR A 131 13.81 28.57 -98.21
C THR A 131 13.21 28.21 -96.85
N ALA A 132 12.29 29.02 -96.32
CA ALA A 132 11.66 28.78 -95.03
C ALA A 132 10.70 27.58 -95.08
N LYS A 133 10.69 26.80 -93.99
CA LYS A 133 9.81 25.65 -93.83
C LYS A 133 8.35 26.12 -93.79
N THR A 134 7.47 25.35 -94.41
CA THR A 134 6.03 25.55 -94.25
C THR A 134 5.60 25.20 -92.83
N LEU A 135 4.50 25.82 -92.38
CA LEU A 135 3.93 25.54 -91.07
C LEU A 135 3.54 24.07 -90.93
N GLN A 136 3.00 23.47 -91.98
CA GLN A 136 2.70 22.04 -92.03
C GLN A 136 3.94 21.18 -91.70
N LYS A 137 5.07 21.45 -92.35
CA LYS A 137 6.31 20.69 -92.13
C LYS A 137 6.84 20.89 -90.71
N ALA A 138 6.74 22.10 -90.16
CA ALA A 138 7.13 22.38 -88.78
C ALA A 138 6.24 21.63 -87.76
N ILE A 139 4.94 21.53 -88.02
CA ILE A 139 4.00 20.74 -87.20
C ILE A 139 4.36 19.25 -87.25
N GLU A 140 4.67 18.71 -88.43
CA GLU A 140 5.09 17.30 -88.60
C GLU A 140 6.39 17.00 -87.85
N GLU A 141 7.40 17.88 -87.97
CA GLU A 141 8.66 17.77 -87.24
C GLU A 141 8.45 17.84 -85.73
N TYR A 142 7.61 18.76 -85.25
CA TYR A 142 7.24 18.85 -83.84
C TYR A 142 6.57 17.57 -83.34
N ARG A 143 5.57 17.05 -84.06
CA ARG A 143 4.89 15.79 -83.72
C ARG A 143 5.85 14.60 -83.70
N SER A 144 6.81 14.56 -84.62
CA SER A 144 7.82 13.49 -84.66
C SER A 144 8.84 13.55 -83.50
N SER A 145 9.09 14.75 -82.96
CA SER A 145 10.04 14.97 -81.87
C SER A 145 9.39 14.86 -80.49
N LEU A 146 8.08 15.07 -80.39
CA LEU A 146 7.34 15.03 -79.12
C LEU A 146 7.55 13.75 -78.31
N PRO A 147 7.51 12.52 -78.89
CA PRO A 147 7.77 11.30 -78.13
C PRO A 147 9.17 11.26 -77.51
N LYS A 148 10.18 11.81 -78.20
CA LYS A 148 11.55 11.88 -77.68
C LYS A 148 11.64 12.87 -76.52
N LEU A 149 11.07 14.06 -76.67
CA LEU A 149 11.03 15.07 -75.62
C LEU A 149 10.32 14.57 -74.36
N LEU A 150 9.20 13.85 -74.51
CA LEU A 150 8.48 13.24 -73.40
C LEU A 150 9.29 12.13 -72.71
N ALA A 151 10.03 11.32 -73.47
CA ALA A 151 10.92 10.29 -72.92
C ALA A 151 12.09 10.92 -72.13
N GLU A 152 12.72 11.97 -72.67
CA GLU A 152 13.79 12.71 -72.00
C GLU A 152 13.30 13.36 -70.69
N ALA A 153 12.14 14.04 -70.73
CA ALA A 153 11.53 14.63 -69.55
C ALA A 153 11.21 13.59 -68.47
N ARG A 154 10.71 12.41 -68.87
CA ARG A 154 10.43 11.31 -67.96
C ARG A 154 11.70 10.79 -67.28
N ILE A 155 12.76 10.53 -68.04
CA ILE A 155 14.03 10.04 -67.50
C ILE A 155 14.61 11.04 -66.49
N LEU A 156 14.56 12.32 -66.83
CA LEU A 156 15.08 13.38 -65.96
C LEU A 156 14.24 13.50 -64.67
N GLY A 157 12.92 13.37 -64.77
CA GLY A 157 12.02 13.30 -63.61
C GLY A 157 12.31 12.10 -62.70
N GLU A 158 12.53 10.91 -63.28
CA GLU A 158 12.89 9.69 -62.53
C GLU A 158 14.24 9.83 -61.81
N GLN A 159 15.24 10.47 -62.44
CA GLN A 159 16.55 10.70 -61.83
C GLN A 159 16.48 11.66 -60.64
N LEU A 160 15.75 12.77 -60.76
CA LEU A 160 15.57 13.73 -59.68
C LEU A 160 14.84 13.11 -58.49
N ALA A 161 13.77 12.36 -58.74
CA ALA A 161 13.02 11.67 -57.69
C ALA A 161 13.85 10.61 -56.95
N GLN A 162 14.73 9.88 -57.64
CA GLN A 162 15.63 8.92 -57.00
C GLN A 162 16.68 9.58 -56.11
N ALA A 163 17.18 10.76 -56.49
CA ALA A 163 18.14 11.51 -55.69
C ALA A 163 17.53 11.98 -54.36
N GLU A 164 16.34 12.59 -54.40
CA GLU A 164 15.60 13.03 -53.21
C GLU A 164 15.22 11.84 -52.30
N SER A 165 14.76 10.73 -52.89
CA SER A 165 14.41 9.53 -52.13
C SER A 165 15.61 8.94 -51.38
N ARG A 166 16.81 8.94 -51.97
CA ARG A 166 18.03 8.48 -51.31
C ARG A 166 18.41 9.34 -50.12
N GLU A 167 18.29 10.66 -50.24
CA GLU A 167 18.60 11.59 -49.14
C GLU A 167 17.65 11.36 -47.95
N VAL A 168 16.34 11.27 -48.22
CA VAL A 168 15.32 10.97 -47.19
C VAL A 168 15.59 9.61 -46.52
N LEU A 169 15.96 8.57 -47.27
CA LEU A 169 16.28 7.26 -46.71
C LEU A 169 17.54 7.29 -45.82
N ILE A 170 18.56 8.07 -46.18
CA ILE A 170 19.77 8.23 -45.38
C ILE A 170 19.45 8.98 -44.07
N GLU A 171 18.66 10.05 -44.12
CA GLU A 171 18.23 10.78 -42.93
C GLU A 171 17.36 9.91 -42.02
N ALA A 172 16.39 9.17 -42.57
CA ALA A 172 15.56 8.24 -41.82
C ALA A 172 16.39 7.13 -41.15
N ALA A 173 17.38 6.56 -41.86
CA ALA A 173 18.29 5.57 -41.28
C ALA A 173 19.14 6.16 -40.14
N ARG A 174 19.58 7.42 -40.27
CA ARG A 174 20.33 8.12 -39.23
C ARG A 174 19.46 8.38 -37.99
N LEU A 175 18.22 8.82 -38.17
CA LEU A 175 17.26 9.02 -37.09
C LEU A 175 16.93 7.71 -36.38
N ALA A 176 16.62 6.64 -37.14
CA ALA A 176 16.36 5.32 -36.57
C ALA A 176 17.57 4.80 -35.75
N LYS A 177 18.81 5.06 -36.21
CA LYS A 177 20.00 4.69 -35.43
C LYS A 177 20.11 5.49 -34.13
N LEU A 178 19.83 6.81 -34.16
CA LEU A 178 19.84 7.64 -32.96
C LEU A 178 18.77 7.20 -31.94
N GLU A 179 17.56 6.88 -32.42
CA GLU A 179 16.49 6.36 -31.56
C GLU A 179 16.87 5.02 -30.93
N SER A 180 17.49 4.11 -31.69
CA SER A 180 17.92 2.81 -31.14
C SER A 180 18.94 2.99 -30.00
N VAL A 181 19.90 3.91 -30.15
CA VAL A 181 20.90 4.21 -29.12
C VAL A 181 20.25 4.86 -27.89
N ALA A 182 19.27 5.76 -28.08
CA ALA A 182 18.53 6.36 -26.98
C ALA A 182 17.73 5.30 -26.20
N ALA A 183 17.08 4.38 -26.90
CA ALA A 183 16.34 3.27 -26.28
C ALA A 183 17.26 2.32 -25.50
N GLU A 184 18.45 2.01 -26.01
CA GLU A 184 19.45 1.21 -25.30
C GLU A 184 19.94 1.92 -24.03
N ARG A 185 20.24 3.23 -24.11
CA ARG A 185 20.62 4.05 -22.96
C ARG A 185 19.53 4.02 -21.89
N ASP A 186 18.27 4.19 -22.28
CA ASP A 186 17.15 4.23 -21.33
C ASP A 186 16.93 2.87 -20.67
N ARG A 187 17.10 1.76 -21.41
CA ARG A 187 17.10 0.41 -20.82
C ARG A 187 18.22 0.23 -19.79
N MET A 188 19.43 0.68 -20.09
CA MET A 188 20.55 0.61 -19.14
C MET A 188 20.29 1.46 -17.89
N LEU A 189 19.72 2.66 -18.06
CA LEU A 189 19.35 3.53 -16.94
C LEU A 189 18.28 2.89 -16.05
N GLU A 190 17.25 2.26 -16.64
CA GLU A 190 16.23 1.55 -15.87
C GLU A 190 16.79 0.31 -15.15
N GLN A 191 17.68 -0.45 -15.80
CA GLN A 191 18.38 -1.56 -15.13
C GLN A 191 19.21 -1.06 -13.94
N ALA A 192 19.99 0.00 -14.12
CA ALA A 192 20.77 0.59 -13.04
C ALA A 192 19.88 1.11 -11.89
N ARG A 193 18.70 1.70 -12.21
CA ARG A 193 17.72 2.13 -11.20
C ARG A 193 17.16 0.96 -10.41
N LEU A 194 16.82 -0.14 -11.08
CA LEU A 194 16.33 -1.35 -10.42
C LEU A 194 17.40 -1.96 -9.50
N GLU A 195 18.65 -2.04 -9.95
CA GLU A 195 19.76 -2.51 -9.12
C GLU A 195 19.97 -1.62 -7.89
N ILE A 196 19.97 -0.30 -8.05
CA ILE A 196 20.07 0.65 -6.93
C ILE A 196 18.91 0.47 -5.95
N ALA A 197 17.69 0.25 -6.44
CA ALA A 197 16.51 0.02 -5.60
C ALA A 197 16.61 -1.30 -4.82
N GLN A 198 17.07 -2.37 -5.48
CA GLN A 198 17.32 -3.67 -4.84
C GLN A 198 18.38 -3.56 -3.73
N LEU A 199 19.52 -2.93 -4.02
CA LEU A 199 20.58 -2.71 -3.05
C LEU A 199 20.11 -1.90 -1.83
N ARG A 200 19.27 -0.88 -2.05
CA ARG A 200 18.66 -0.11 -0.95
C ARG A 200 17.75 -0.97 -0.09
N LEU A 201 16.89 -1.78 -0.70
CA LEU A 201 15.98 -2.68 0.02
C LEU A 201 16.75 -3.75 0.81
N GLU A 202 17.78 -4.34 0.21
CA GLU A 202 18.67 -5.30 0.89
C GLU A 202 19.37 -4.67 2.10
N HIS A 203 19.91 -3.46 1.93
CA HIS A 203 20.56 -2.75 3.02
C HIS A 203 19.57 -2.39 4.15
N GLU A 204 18.36 -1.94 3.81
CA GLU A 204 17.31 -1.63 4.78
C GLU A 204 16.87 -2.87 5.55
N THR A 205 16.62 -3.98 4.86
CA THR A 205 16.24 -5.26 5.49
C THR A 205 17.36 -5.83 6.37
N GLN A 206 18.62 -5.74 5.96
CA GLN A 206 19.77 -6.11 6.79
C GLN A 206 19.84 -5.24 8.06
N THR A 207 19.67 -3.92 7.90
CA THR A 207 19.68 -2.98 9.03
C THR A 207 18.56 -3.30 10.03
N LEU A 208 17.36 -3.60 9.54
CA LEU A 208 16.22 -4.00 10.38
C LEU A 208 16.48 -5.33 11.09
N ARG A 209 17.07 -6.31 10.42
CA ARG A 209 17.45 -7.60 11.03
C ARG A 209 18.47 -7.42 12.14
N VAL A 210 19.51 -6.61 11.92
CA VAL A 210 20.53 -6.31 12.94
C VAL A 210 19.90 -5.58 14.12
N LYS A 211 19.03 -4.59 13.89
CA LYS A 211 18.30 -3.91 14.96
C LYS A 211 17.43 -4.87 15.77
N ALA A 212 16.66 -5.74 15.11
CA ALA A 212 15.81 -6.72 15.78
C ALA A 212 16.63 -7.75 16.58
N GLN A 213 17.78 -8.19 16.05
CA GLN A 213 18.67 -9.10 16.76
C GLN A 213 19.30 -8.43 17.99
N ASN A 214 19.76 -7.18 17.86
CA ASN A 214 20.28 -6.41 18.99
C ASN A 214 19.20 -6.20 20.06
N GLU A 215 17.97 -5.88 19.67
CA GLU A 215 16.87 -5.69 20.62
C GLU A 215 16.55 -6.99 21.37
N ARG A 216 16.51 -8.13 20.67
CA ARG A 216 16.35 -9.45 21.33
C ARG A 216 17.47 -9.73 22.33
N GLN A 217 18.72 -9.46 21.97
CA GLN A 217 19.85 -9.62 22.88
C GLN A 217 19.73 -8.71 24.11
N ARG A 218 19.27 -7.46 23.93
CA ARG A 218 19.02 -6.53 25.05
C ARG A 218 17.92 -7.05 25.97
N VAL A 219 16.79 -7.48 25.42
CA VAL A 219 15.67 -8.03 26.22
C VAL A 219 16.09 -9.30 26.96
N GLU A 220 16.84 -10.20 26.32
CA GLU A 220 17.36 -11.40 26.98
C GLU A 220 18.36 -11.06 28.10
N ALA A 221 19.26 -10.11 27.86
CA ALA A 221 20.21 -9.64 28.87
C ALA A 221 19.50 -8.98 30.05
N GLU A 222 18.48 -8.16 29.79
CA GLU A 222 17.67 -7.50 30.82
C GLU A 222 16.86 -8.51 31.63
N LYS A 223 16.28 -9.52 30.98
CA LYS A 223 15.60 -10.62 31.67
C LYS A 223 16.55 -11.40 32.57
N ARG A 224 17.74 -11.76 32.07
CA ARG A 224 18.78 -12.42 32.90
C ARG A 224 19.21 -11.55 34.08
N TYR A 225 19.30 -10.24 33.88
CA TYR A 225 19.60 -9.30 34.96
C TYR A 225 18.49 -9.26 36.02
N GLN A 226 17.22 -9.21 35.61
CA GLN A 226 16.08 -9.26 36.52
C GLN A 226 15.99 -10.61 37.28
N ASP A 227 16.23 -11.73 36.59
CA ASP A 227 16.23 -13.05 37.20
C ASP A 227 17.35 -13.17 38.26
N THR A 228 18.55 -12.66 37.97
CA THR A 228 19.65 -12.66 38.96
C THR A 228 19.38 -11.74 40.15
N LEU A 229 18.73 -10.58 39.94
CA LEU A 229 18.28 -9.73 41.04
C LEU A 229 17.23 -10.45 41.92
N ALA A 230 16.25 -11.12 41.30
CA ALA A 230 15.23 -11.86 42.04
C ALA A 230 15.83 -13.04 42.83
N GLU A 231 16.83 -13.75 42.28
CA GLU A 231 17.58 -14.77 43.01
C GLU A 231 18.34 -14.17 44.20
N LEU A 232 19.06 -13.06 44.01
CA LEU A 232 19.75 -12.37 45.10
C LEU A 232 18.78 -11.90 46.20
N GLU A 233 17.60 -11.42 45.85
CA GLU A 233 16.56 -11.07 46.83
C GLU A 233 16.05 -12.29 47.60
N ARG A 234 15.88 -13.44 46.94
CA ARG A 234 15.52 -14.70 47.62
C ARG A 234 16.62 -15.12 48.59
N TYR A 235 17.88 -15.14 48.14
CA TYR A 235 19.02 -15.43 49.00
C TYR A 235 19.09 -14.51 50.22
N ARG A 236 18.82 -13.20 50.03
CA ARG A 236 18.76 -12.25 51.16
C ARG A 236 17.64 -12.58 52.14
N LYS A 237 16.44 -12.88 51.64
CA LYS A 237 15.28 -13.25 52.48
C LYS A 237 15.53 -14.54 53.25
N ASP A 238 16.13 -15.54 52.61
CA ASP A 238 16.48 -16.81 53.25
C ASP A 238 17.54 -16.59 54.32
N ALA A 239 18.60 -15.83 54.03
CA ALA A 239 19.63 -15.47 55.01
C ALA A 239 19.09 -14.61 56.17
N ASP A 240 18.09 -13.76 55.94
CA ASP A 240 17.40 -13.01 57.01
C ASP A 240 16.52 -13.95 57.85
N ALA A 241 15.85 -14.93 57.23
CA ALA A 241 15.03 -15.91 57.92
C ALA A 241 15.88 -16.85 58.79
N GLU A 242 17.01 -17.33 58.28
CA GLU A 242 17.98 -18.12 59.03
C GLU A 242 18.51 -17.37 60.25
N ARG A 243 18.87 -16.08 60.08
CA ARG A 243 19.27 -15.21 61.19
C ARG A 243 18.18 -15.11 62.25
N ARG A 244 16.91 -14.91 61.85
CA ARG A 244 15.78 -14.88 62.81
C ARG A 244 15.58 -16.19 63.55
N VAL A 245 15.73 -17.33 62.87
CA VAL A 245 15.65 -18.65 63.50
C VAL A 245 16.76 -18.80 64.53
N GLN A 246 17.99 -18.43 64.17
CA GLN A 246 19.13 -18.49 65.07
C GLN A 246 18.98 -17.57 66.29
N ASP A 247 18.48 -16.35 66.09
CA ASP A 247 18.19 -15.40 67.17
C ASP A 247 17.11 -15.96 68.11
N THR A 248 16.02 -16.51 67.55
CA THR A 248 14.93 -17.11 68.34
C THR A 248 15.40 -18.32 69.14
N GLN A 249 16.21 -19.20 68.54
CA GLN A 249 16.80 -20.35 69.23
C GLN A 249 17.72 -19.89 70.37
N SER A 250 18.49 -18.82 70.15
CA SER A 250 19.36 -18.23 71.17
C SER A 250 18.54 -17.65 72.33
N ASP A 251 17.41 -16.99 72.05
CA ASP A 251 16.50 -16.48 73.07
C ASP A 251 15.82 -17.61 73.87
N ILE A 252 15.38 -18.70 73.21
CA ILE A 252 14.83 -19.89 73.89
C ILE A 252 15.88 -20.50 74.82
N ALA A 253 17.11 -20.68 74.34
CA ALA A 253 18.19 -21.22 75.14
C ALA A 253 18.53 -20.32 76.34
N ARG A 254 18.47 -18.99 76.16
CA ARG A 254 18.61 -18.02 77.27
C ARG A 254 17.49 -18.19 78.28
N GLN A 255 16.24 -18.30 77.83
CA GLN A 255 15.08 -18.43 78.70
C GLN A 255 15.13 -19.73 79.52
N GLN A 256 15.49 -20.85 78.90
CA GLN A 256 15.66 -22.13 79.59
C GLN A 256 16.71 -22.05 80.71
N LYS A 257 17.84 -21.36 80.47
CA LYS A 257 18.86 -21.13 81.51
C LYS A 257 18.32 -20.27 82.66
N LEU A 258 17.54 -19.24 82.36
CA LEU A 258 16.93 -18.38 83.38
C LEU A 258 15.89 -19.15 84.21
N ASP A 259 15.05 -19.94 83.56
CA ASP A 259 14.03 -20.75 84.23
C ASP A 259 14.66 -21.85 85.09
N GLN A 260 15.76 -22.46 84.62
CA GLN A 260 16.57 -23.39 85.41
C GLN A 260 17.19 -22.70 86.64
N ALA A 261 17.79 -21.52 86.46
CA ALA A 261 18.36 -20.75 87.56
C ALA A 261 17.31 -20.41 88.64
N LYS A 262 16.11 -19.94 88.22
CA LYS A 262 15.00 -19.68 89.13
C LYS A 262 14.56 -20.93 89.90
N ARG A 263 14.52 -22.09 89.22
CA ARG A 263 14.19 -23.36 89.87
C ARG A 263 15.23 -23.74 90.92
N GLU A 264 16.51 -23.55 90.63
CA GLU A 264 17.61 -23.77 91.57
C GLU A 264 17.55 -22.82 92.77
N GLU A 265 17.25 -21.54 92.55
CA GLU A 265 17.02 -20.54 93.62
C GLU A 265 15.86 -20.94 94.53
N GLN A 266 14.72 -21.36 93.95
CA GLN A 266 13.57 -21.83 94.72
C GLN A 266 13.92 -23.09 95.53
N LEU A 267 14.63 -24.06 94.94
CA LEU A 267 15.11 -25.24 95.67
C LEU A 267 16.06 -24.89 96.81
N ALA A 268 16.94 -23.90 96.62
CA ALA A 268 17.82 -23.39 97.68
C ALA A 268 17.03 -22.74 98.82
N MET A 269 16.01 -21.94 98.49
CA MET A 269 15.09 -21.35 99.48
C MET A 269 14.37 -22.43 100.31
N LEU A 270 13.88 -23.49 99.66
CA LEU A 270 13.21 -24.60 100.34
C LEU A 270 14.14 -25.41 101.26
N LYS A 271 15.45 -25.42 100.95
CA LYS A 271 16.49 -26.02 101.79
C LYS A 271 17.01 -25.09 102.89
N SER A 272 16.54 -23.84 102.95
CA SER A 272 16.96 -22.91 103.99
C SER A 272 16.56 -23.42 105.39
N PRO A 273 17.37 -23.14 106.44
CA PRO A 273 17.07 -23.60 107.79
C PRO A 273 15.71 -23.14 108.32
N GLU A 274 15.26 -21.95 107.92
CA GLU A 274 13.99 -21.37 108.34
C GLU A 274 12.79 -22.16 107.80
N VAL A 275 12.80 -22.52 106.51
CA VAL A 275 11.74 -23.32 105.89
C VAL A 275 11.78 -24.76 106.40
N GLN A 276 12.98 -25.32 106.59
CA GLN A 276 13.16 -26.65 107.17
C GLN A 276 12.64 -26.74 108.61
N ASP A 277 12.83 -25.71 109.44
CA ASP A 277 12.24 -25.65 110.78
C ASP A 277 10.72 -25.49 110.72
N LEU A 278 10.23 -24.60 109.87
CA LEU A 278 8.80 -24.32 109.70
C LEU A 278 8.02 -25.57 109.27
N LEU A 279 8.59 -26.36 108.36
CA LEU A 279 7.98 -27.58 107.83
C LEU A 279 8.54 -28.86 108.46
N SER A 280 9.29 -28.75 109.56
CA SER A 280 9.94 -29.88 110.24
C SER A 280 8.98 -31.03 110.57
N VAL A 281 7.77 -30.71 111.02
CA VAL A 281 6.71 -31.70 111.31
C VAL A 281 6.26 -32.45 110.05
N VAL A 282 6.27 -31.78 108.90
CA VAL A 282 5.82 -32.32 107.61
C VAL A 282 6.93 -33.13 106.94
N PHE A 283 8.18 -32.67 107.04
CA PHE A 283 9.36 -33.36 106.52
C PHE A 283 9.84 -34.53 107.39
N ALA A 284 9.44 -34.57 108.67
CA ALA A 284 9.77 -35.67 109.56
C ALA A 284 9.31 -37.02 108.97
N LYS A 285 10.18 -38.03 109.05
CA LYS A 285 9.86 -39.38 108.57
C LYS A 285 8.95 -40.07 109.59
N GLY A 286 7.77 -40.48 109.14
CA GLY A 286 6.81 -41.23 109.95
C GLY A 286 6.11 -42.32 109.14
N TYR A 287 5.59 -43.31 109.84
CA TYR A 287 4.82 -44.43 109.31
C TYR A 287 3.34 -44.08 109.12
N TRP A 288 2.85 -43.02 109.74
CA TRP A 288 1.47 -42.57 109.54
C TRP A 288 1.38 -41.58 108.38
N GLN A 289 0.30 -41.66 107.62
CA GLN A 289 -0.10 -40.67 106.63
C GLN A 289 -1.60 -40.37 106.81
N PRO A 290 -2.13 -39.24 106.32
CA PRO A 290 -3.54 -38.91 106.48
C PRO A 290 -4.46 -40.03 105.95
N GLY A 291 -5.09 -40.77 106.86
CA GLY A 291 -6.03 -41.85 106.55
C GLY A 291 -5.40 -43.22 106.25
N LYS A 292 -4.08 -43.41 106.36
CA LYS A 292 -3.41 -44.72 106.14
C LYS A 292 -2.10 -44.85 106.92
N LYS A 293 -1.77 -46.06 107.38
CA LYS A 293 -0.42 -46.41 107.88
C LYS A 293 0.41 -47.05 106.76
N THR A 294 1.67 -46.62 106.62
CA THR A 294 2.65 -47.13 105.66
C THR A 294 3.70 -47.99 106.35
N THR A 295 4.28 -48.94 105.61
CA THR A 295 5.35 -49.82 106.10
C THR A 295 6.74 -49.18 106.03
N GLN A 296 6.91 -48.17 105.16
CA GLN A 296 8.15 -47.39 105.05
C GLN A 296 7.94 -45.99 105.65
N PRO A 297 8.87 -45.50 106.50
CA PRO A 297 8.76 -44.17 107.08
C PRO A 297 9.17 -43.11 106.06
N GLY A 298 8.32 -42.11 105.87
CA GLY A 298 8.54 -41.02 104.91
C GLY A 298 7.96 -39.69 105.37
N PRO A 299 8.30 -38.57 104.71
CA PRO A 299 7.65 -37.28 104.95
C PRO A 299 6.14 -37.38 104.65
N LEU A 300 5.36 -36.41 105.10
CA LEU A 300 3.93 -36.37 104.77
C LEU A 300 3.73 -36.25 103.25
N SER A 301 2.73 -36.97 102.74
CA SER A 301 2.38 -36.96 101.32
C SER A 301 1.64 -35.69 100.94
N TYR A 302 2.12 -35.00 99.90
CA TYR A 302 1.51 -33.80 99.37
C TYR A 302 0.11 -34.09 98.78
N SER A 303 -0.02 -35.16 97.99
CA SER A 303 -1.33 -35.56 97.43
C SER A 303 -2.33 -35.94 98.53
N GLN A 304 -1.89 -36.58 99.62
CA GLN A 304 -2.77 -36.95 100.73
C GLN A 304 -3.16 -35.75 101.60
N LEU A 305 -2.26 -34.80 101.82
CA LEU A 305 -2.60 -33.51 102.44
C LEU A 305 -3.62 -32.75 101.59
N ARG A 306 -3.45 -32.74 100.27
CA ARG A 306 -4.40 -32.13 99.32
C ARG A 306 -5.75 -32.84 99.36
N ALA A 307 -5.77 -34.17 99.29
CA ALA A 307 -6.98 -35.00 99.27
C ALA A 307 -7.76 -34.92 100.59
N ALA A 308 -7.06 -34.85 101.72
CA ALA A 308 -7.68 -34.62 103.02
C ALA A 308 -8.34 -33.23 103.11
N GLY A 309 -8.00 -32.31 102.21
CA GLY A 309 -8.47 -30.93 102.19
C GLY A 309 -7.68 -30.02 103.13
N ALA A 310 -6.49 -30.42 103.56
CA ALA A 310 -5.63 -29.65 104.45
C ALA A 310 -4.86 -28.54 103.73
N LEU A 311 -4.85 -28.52 102.40
CA LEU A 311 -4.19 -27.51 101.57
C LEU A 311 -5.18 -26.53 100.92
N LYS A 312 -6.34 -26.33 101.53
CA LYS A 312 -7.27 -25.26 101.16
C LYS A 312 -6.93 -24.01 101.98
N GLU A 313 -6.93 -22.85 101.34
CA GLU A 313 -6.60 -21.54 101.97
C GLU A 313 -7.65 -21.07 102.99
N ASP A 314 -8.74 -21.83 103.18
CA ASP A 314 -9.81 -21.48 104.10
C ASP A 314 -9.55 -21.98 105.54
N VAL A 315 -10.31 -21.43 106.49
CA VAL A 315 -10.25 -21.81 107.92
C VAL A 315 -10.55 -23.31 108.10
N ALA A 316 -11.33 -23.92 107.20
CA ALA A 316 -11.59 -25.36 107.21
C ALA A 316 -10.33 -26.17 106.87
N GLY A 317 -9.56 -25.74 105.86
CA GLY A 317 -8.28 -26.32 105.49
C GLY A 317 -7.24 -26.20 106.59
N LEU A 318 -7.12 -25.03 107.22
CA LEU A 318 -6.23 -24.83 108.38
C LEU A 318 -6.60 -25.74 109.56
N ASN A 319 -7.89 -25.88 109.89
CA ASN A 319 -8.33 -26.80 110.93
C ASN A 319 -7.98 -28.26 110.61
N LYS A 320 -8.16 -28.67 109.35
CA LYS A 320 -7.75 -30.01 108.92
C LYS A 320 -6.23 -30.19 108.96
N PHE A 321 -5.47 -29.17 108.59
CA PHE A 321 -4.02 -29.21 108.62
C PHE A 321 -3.49 -29.40 110.05
N VAL A 322 -3.91 -28.57 111.01
CA VAL A 322 -3.57 -28.78 112.44
C VAL A 322 -4.03 -30.16 112.92
N GLY A 323 -5.25 -30.55 112.55
CA GLY A 323 -5.83 -31.84 112.94
C GLY A 323 -4.96 -33.03 112.49
N ILE A 324 -4.39 -32.96 111.29
CA ILE A 324 -3.46 -33.96 110.76
C ILE A 324 -2.12 -33.91 111.50
N LEU A 325 -1.52 -32.72 111.64
CA LEU A 325 -0.22 -32.58 112.30
C LEU A 325 -0.25 -33.04 113.76
N ASN A 326 -1.38 -32.83 114.45
CA ASN A 326 -1.61 -33.22 115.85
C ASN A 326 -2.47 -34.48 116.02
N ALA A 327 -2.64 -35.29 114.96
CA ALA A 327 -3.39 -36.53 115.06
C ALA A 327 -2.72 -37.47 116.07
N PHE A 328 -3.51 -38.19 116.87
CA PHE A 328 -2.96 -39.12 117.87
C PHE A 328 -2.14 -40.24 117.21
N GLU A 329 -2.54 -40.66 116.02
CA GLU A 329 -1.86 -41.68 115.21
C GLU A 329 -0.60 -41.16 114.52
N ASN A 330 -0.41 -39.84 114.43
CA ASN A 330 0.76 -39.25 113.81
C ASN A 330 1.96 -39.46 114.74
N ASP A 331 2.95 -40.19 114.22
CA ASP A 331 4.18 -40.57 114.91
C ASP A 331 5.29 -39.51 114.79
N ARG A 332 4.98 -38.36 114.16
CA ARG A 332 5.87 -37.20 114.00
C ARG A 332 5.79 -36.23 115.18
N PRO A 333 6.76 -35.30 115.33
CA PRO A 333 6.68 -34.22 116.29
C PRO A 333 5.37 -33.45 116.13
N ARG A 334 4.69 -33.15 117.24
CA ARG A 334 3.40 -32.45 117.20
C ARG A 334 3.59 -30.96 116.93
N TRP A 335 2.63 -30.37 116.22
CA TRP A 335 2.54 -28.94 116.01
C TRP A 335 2.07 -28.23 117.27
N GLY A 336 2.99 -27.54 117.95
CA GLY A 336 2.70 -26.75 119.14
C GLY A 336 2.32 -27.58 120.37
N ARG A 337 1.95 -26.91 121.46
CA ARG A 337 1.61 -27.57 122.75
C ARG A 337 0.12 -27.64 123.07
N ARG A 338 -0.76 -27.02 122.25
CA ARG A 338 -2.19 -26.85 122.58
C ARG A 338 -3.14 -27.16 121.41
N GLY A 339 -3.84 -28.30 121.49
CA GLY A 339 -5.09 -28.58 120.77
C GLY A 339 -4.99 -29.07 119.32
N GLN A 340 -6.04 -29.77 118.87
CA GLN A 340 -6.22 -30.25 117.49
C GLN A 340 -7.03 -29.28 116.60
N ARG A 341 -7.31 -28.07 117.09
CA ARG A 341 -8.15 -27.07 116.40
C ARG A 341 -7.36 -25.79 116.20
N PHE A 342 -7.49 -25.19 115.01
CA PHE A 342 -6.80 -23.95 114.66
C PHE A 342 -7.09 -22.82 115.65
N ALA A 343 -8.34 -22.69 116.11
CA ALA A 343 -8.75 -21.67 117.08
C ALA A 343 -7.99 -21.75 118.42
N ALA A 344 -7.54 -22.95 118.82
CA ALA A 344 -6.89 -23.21 120.11
C ALA A 344 -5.38 -22.92 120.12
N LEU A 345 -4.77 -22.67 118.96
CA LEU A 345 -3.36 -22.29 118.82
C LEU A 345 -3.13 -20.84 119.26
N SER A 346 -1.91 -20.55 119.74
CA SER A 346 -1.48 -19.16 120.00
C SER A 346 -1.41 -18.34 118.69
N SER A 347 -1.37 -17.01 118.78
CA SER A 347 -1.25 -16.15 117.60
C SER A 347 0.00 -16.49 116.76
N ASP A 348 1.15 -16.69 117.41
CA ASP A 348 2.40 -17.08 116.74
C ASP A 348 2.30 -18.46 116.07
N GLU A 349 1.67 -19.44 116.72
CA GLU A 349 1.46 -20.78 116.15
C GLU A 349 0.51 -20.75 114.95
N LYS A 350 -0.50 -19.87 114.96
CA LYS A 350 -1.41 -19.66 113.83
C LYS A 350 -0.68 -19.06 112.64
N GLU A 351 0.14 -18.03 112.85
CA GLU A 351 0.92 -17.42 111.77
C GLU A 351 1.93 -18.40 111.16
N ARG A 352 2.64 -19.16 112.00
CA ARG A 352 3.57 -20.21 111.52
C ARG A 352 2.82 -21.27 110.71
N LEU A 353 1.63 -21.67 111.15
CA LEU A 353 0.87 -22.71 110.47
C LEU A 353 0.33 -22.22 109.12
N VAL A 354 -0.17 -20.97 109.05
CA VAL A 354 -0.61 -20.35 107.80
C VAL A 354 0.56 -20.24 106.83
N LYS A 355 1.73 -19.78 107.29
CA LYS A 355 2.96 -19.74 106.46
C LYS A 355 3.37 -21.14 105.99
N ALA A 356 3.31 -22.14 106.86
CA ALA A 356 3.61 -23.53 106.51
C ALA A 356 2.64 -24.08 105.45
N GLN A 357 1.34 -23.83 105.60
CA GLN A 357 0.32 -24.24 104.63
C GLN A 357 0.53 -23.54 103.28
N GLN A 358 0.80 -22.23 103.28
CA GLN A 358 1.04 -21.45 102.07
C GLN A 358 2.28 -21.95 101.33
N MET A 359 3.38 -22.21 102.05
CA MET A 359 4.60 -22.78 101.48
C MET A 359 4.36 -24.15 100.82
N LEU A 360 3.50 -24.99 101.41
CA LEU A 360 3.10 -26.25 100.80
C LEU A 360 2.20 -26.04 99.57
N ILE A 361 1.31 -25.05 99.55
CA ILE A 361 0.47 -24.75 98.39
C ILE A 361 1.30 -24.25 97.21
N GLU A 362 2.20 -23.29 97.46
CA GLU A 362 3.00 -22.63 96.42
C GLU A 362 4.12 -23.53 95.88
N HIS A 363 4.78 -24.28 96.76
CA HIS A 363 5.98 -25.05 96.42
C HIS A 363 5.82 -26.56 96.58
N GLY A 364 4.65 -27.06 96.96
CA GLY A 364 4.37 -28.49 97.14
C GLY A 364 4.80 -29.37 95.96
N PRO A 365 4.49 -29.03 94.70
CA PRO A 365 4.95 -29.79 93.55
C PRO A 365 6.49 -29.86 93.44
N LEU A 366 7.19 -28.73 93.63
CA LEU A 366 8.65 -28.67 93.63
C LEU A 366 9.26 -29.44 94.80
N MET A 367 8.61 -29.44 95.97
CA MET A 367 9.04 -30.21 97.13
C MET A 367 8.88 -31.73 96.92
N VAL A 368 7.88 -32.18 96.18
CA VAL A 368 7.72 -33.60 95.79
C VAL A 368 8.82 -33.99 94.79
N GLU A 369 9.04 -33.19 93.75
CA GLU A 369 10.11 -33.43 92.77
C GLU A 369 11.51 -33.46 93.43
N ALA A 370 11.72 -32.63 94.45
CA ALA A 370 12.95 -32.60 95.23
C ALA A 370 13.05 -33.70 96.31
N GLY A 371 12.02 -34.54 96.46
CA GLY A 371 11.96 -35.63 97.44
C GLY A 371 11.82 -35.18 98.90
N MET A 372 11.43 -33.93 99.15
CA MET A 372 11.20 -33.38 100.49
C MET A 372 9.82 -33.77 101.04
N LEU A 373 8.84 -33.98 100.15
CA LEU A 373 7.52 -34.53 100.46
C LEU A 373 7.33 -35.86 99.75
N ALA A 374 6.46 -36.71 100.30
CA ALA A 374 6.03 -37.89 99.57
C ALA A 374 4.97 -37.48 98.53
N GLU A 375 4.85 -38.27 97.47
CA GLU A 375 3.84 -38.02 96.44
C GLU A 375 2.42 -38.13 97.01
#